data_AF-A0A925LPT0-F1
#
_entry.id   AF-A0A925LPT0-F1
#
_cell.length_a   1.000
_cell.length_b   1.000
_cell.length_c   1.000
_cell.angle_alpha   90.00
_cell.angle_beta   90.00
_cell.angle_gamma   90.00
#
_symmetry.space_group_name_H-M   'P 1'
#
loop_
_entity.id
_entity.type
_entity.pdbx_description
1 polymer ?
#
loop_
_entity_poly.entity_id
_entity_poly.type
_entity_poly.pdbx_seq_one_letter_code
_entity_poly.pdbx_strand_id
1 'polypeptide(L)'
;MLSNSMPTTSRTKILRRIGLAWTIVCFVSIGATDRARGQSNSTEATATAGGVNVSLLRVGLGGLGRVGCWLPIRLEAGGLPAGSEIKVLVVASDARGDQCADTVATTTADSSGNIAVASVFMTGRLDGNVIVRLLGSSDNILWEHSIRCHSSKQFAIPETPAETGPVPSDLTLMTFRPMSFATIGLPDALKSLANELAAGEATGESLAVMSLKSLDDLPPSRRGLDSVDYLLLIDGYELSETQRQAVEEWVTSGGHLIVSCGSKLPQLLQSTVGSWLQPVFQIEPTLMYSQDLSALQNFVSGSSQLQTFRKPVPIMKLRSNQAWSVVDSINGPLMQRVSYGAGMISVVAVDLDEKPVNQWLSLPQLYEMLIFSQHLDLAENRTSRSGRISSSGVSDLATQLAAVSDAVPAADRWSSWSVMLLILVFLLVIGPMDYLIVVRLLKKPHLTWLTFPIMILTTCALAVSWLGTREAALVVRQVHLLDVAQPGARQTIRLRSWESVSAADSGHISVSAKPLPISTTAGQQVTDAPMTVSWHGRAEDVYGGLYREGGVALGRQLSHRSDRLKG
;
A
#
# COMPACT_ATOMS: atom_id res chain seq x y z
N MET A 1 52.75 -73.36 18.30
CA MET A 1 53.98 -73.15 17.49
C MET A 1 53.83 -71.79 16.83
N LEU A 2 54.42 -70.72 17.39
CA LEU A 2 55.71 -70.11 16.95
C LEU A 2 55.71 -69.90 15.41
N SER A 3 55.89 -68.70 14.82
CA SER A 3 56.60 -67.50 15.27
C SER A 3 56.25 -66.24 14.44
N ASN A 4 56.29 -65.09 15.13
CA ASN A 4 56.73 -63.74 14.72
C ASN A 4 57.12 -63.44 13.26
N SER A 5 56.58 -62.33 12.73
CA SER A 5 57.39 -61.12 12.45
C SER A 5 56.52 -59.88 12.16
N MET A 6 56.68 -58.85 13.00
CA MET A 6 56.57 -57.42 12.61
C MET A 6 57.99 -56.96 12.23
N PRO A 7 58.25 -55.83 11.49
CA PRO A 7 57.65 -54.51 11.79
C PRO A 7 57.54 -53.48 10.63
N THR A 8 57.01 -52.30 10.99
CA THR A 8 57.13 -50.96 10.33
C THR A 8 56.36 -50.75 9.02
N THR A 9 55.69 -49.62 8.72
CA THR A 9 55.84 -48.23 9.16
C THR A 9 54.48 -47.51 9.06
N SER A 10 54.06 -46.95 10.19
CA SER A 10 53.10 -45.85 10.30
C SER A 10 53.75 -44.57 9.78
N ARG A 11 53.18 -43.91 8.75
CA ARG A 11 53.36 -42.45 8.51
C ARG A 11 52.52 -41.79 7.40
N THR A 12 51.72 -42.51 6.61
CA THR A 12 51.06 -41.92 5.42
C THR A 12 49.54 -41.70 5.51
N LYS A 13 48.87 -42.04 6.62
CA LYS A 13 47.40 -41.87 6.76
C LYS A 13 46.93 -40.64 7.54
N ILE A 14 47.83 -39.89 8.19
CA ILE A 14 47.45 -38.70 9.01
C ILE A 14 47.44 -37.39 8.19
N LEU A 15 48.20 -37.29 7.09
CA LEU A 15 48.23 -36.06 6.28
C LEU A 15 47.02 -35.84 5.35
N ARG A 16 46.18 -36.86 5.12
CA ARG A 16 44.98 -36.73 4.27
C ARG A 16 43.73 -36.20 4.99
N ARG A 17 43.70 -36.22 6.33
CA ARG A 17 42.57 -35.66 7.12
C ARG A 17 42.77 -34.19 7.52
N ILE A 18 44.00 -33.68 7.47
CA ILE A 18 44.32 -32.29 7.85
C ILE A 18 44.06 -31.33 6.67
N GLY A 19 44.24 -31.78 5.42
CA GLY A 19 43.98 -30.96 4.22
C GLY A 19 42.50 -30.69 3.91
N LEU A 20 41.58 -31.52 4.42
CA LEU A 20 40.13 -31.34 4.21
C LEU A 20 39.48 -30.45 5.30
N ALA A 21 40.13 -30.31 6.45
CA ALA A 21 39.65 -29.47 7.56
C ALA A 21 39.99 -27.98 7.35
N TRP A 22 41.06 -27.66 6.61
CA TRP A 22 41.49 -26.29 6.36
C TRP A 22 40.72 -25.57 5.24
N THR A 23 40.11 -26.30 4.31
CA THR A 23 39.27 -25.71 3.25
C THR A 23 37.86 -25.35 3.72
N ILE A 24 37.37 -25.95 4.81
CA ILE A 24 36.06 -25.63 5.41
C ILE A 24 36.17 -24.44 6.39
N VAL A 25 37.33 -24.22 7.02
CA VAL A 25 37.52 -23.11 7.98
C VAL A 25 37.78 -21.76 7.29
N CYS A 26 38.39 -21.73 6.10
CA CYS A 26 38.63 -20.47 5.38
C CYS A 26 37.38 -19.89 4.69
N PHE A 27 36.34 -20.69 4.41
CA PHE A 27 35.05 -20.17 3.91
C PHE A 27 34.12 -19.66 5.02
N VAL A 28 34.41 -19.98 6.29
CA VAL A 28 33.64 -19.50 7.46
C VAL A 28 34.24 -18.21 8.04
N SER A 29 35.50 -17.90 7.73
CA SER A 29 36.23 -16.81 8.40
C SER A 29 36.16 -15.43 7.71
N ILE A 30 35.57 -15.33 6.50
CA ILE A 30 35.30 -14.04 5.82
C ILE A 30 33.85 -13.56 6.06
N GLY A 31 32.98 -14.42 6.64
CA GLY A 31 31.60 -14.07 7.01
C GLY A 31 31.41 -13.71 8.49
N ALA A 32 32.48 -13.63 9.29
CA ALA A 32 32.39 -13.57 10.76
C ALA A 32 32.90 -12.27 11.40
N THR A 33 33.47 -11.33 10.64
CA THR A 33 34.09 -10.11 11.21
C THR A 33 33.20 -8.87 11.23
N ASP A 34 31.95 -8.95 10.77
CA ASP A 34 31.00 -7.81 10.80
C ASP A 34 29.76 -8.05 11.70
N ARG A 35 29.85 -9.04 12.61
CA ARG A 35 28.70 -9.53 13.41
C ARG A 35 28.73 -9.12 14.89
N ALA A 36 29.47 -8.08 15.25
CA ALA A 36 29.72 -7.71 16.66
C ALA A 36 29.41 -6.26 17.04
N ARG A 37 28.67 -5.49 16.22
CA ARG A 37 28.15 -4.18 16.63
C ARG A 37 26.72 -4.01 16.16
N GLY A 38 25.78 -3.95 17.11
CA GLY A 38 24.41 -3.51 16.85
C GLY A 38 23.29 -4.50 17.17
N GLN A 39 23.41 -5.29 18.24
CA GLN A 39 22.23 -5.81 18.94
C GLN A 39 22.30 -5.36 20.40
N SER A 40 22.01 -4.08 20.63
CA SER A 40 21.28 -3.75 21.85
C SER A 40 19.89 -4.32 21.64
N ASN A 41 19.60 -5.45 22.28
CA ASN A 41 18.24 -5.83 22.58
C ASN A 41 17.55 -4.57 23.08
N SER A 42 16.55 -4.09 22.33
CA SER A 42 15.60 -3.11 22.84
C SER A 42 15.07 -3.70 24.13
N THR A 43 15.57 -3.20 25.25
CA THR A 43 15.03 -3.41 26.57
C THR A 43 13.53 -3.29 26.41
N GLU A 44 12.78 -4.34 26.72
CA GLU A 44 11.35 -4.24 26.98
C GLU A 44 11.23 -3.16 28.05
N ALA A 45 10.97 -1.93 27.62
CA ALA A 45 10.65 -0.84 28.49
C ALA A 45 9.27 -1.19 29.04
N THR A 46 9.27 -1.86 30.18
CA THR A 46 8.10 -2.09 31.01
C THR A 46 7.32 -0.78 31.04
N ALA A 47 6.15 -0.76 30.40
CA ALA A 47 5.27 0.38 30.42
C ALA A 47 5.05 0.75 31.90
N THR A 48 5.38 1.98 32.27
CA THR A 48 4.90 2.54 33.54
C THR A 48 3.38 2.67 33.42
N ALA A 49 2.69 1.58 33.73
CA ALA A 49 1.25 1.54 33.89
C ALA A 49 0.88 2.48 35.05
N GLY A 50 0.40 3.67 34.71
CA GLY A 50 -0.07 4.62 35.71
C GLY A 50 -0.43 5.97 35.12
N GLY A 51 -1.60 6.08 34.47
CA GLY A 51 -2.28 7.37 34.29
C GLY A 51 -2.98 7.60 32.95
N VAL A 52 -2.46 7.05 31.84
CA VAL A 52 -3.00 7.34 30.51
C VAL A 52 -4.22 6.47 30.20
N ASN A 53 -5.34 7.11 29.91
CA ASN A 53 -6.59 6.44 29.51
C ASN A 53 -6.90 6.76 28.05
N VAL A 54 -6.85 5.76 27.18
CA VAL A 54 -7.21 5.90 25.76
C VAL A 54 -8.72 5.69 25.62
N SER A 55 -9.46 6.76 25.34
CA SER A 55 -10.91 6.73 25.18
C SER A 55 -11.32 6.20 23.80
N LEU A 56 -10.50 6.43 22.77
CA LEU A 56 -10.78 5.96 21.42
C LEU A 56 -9.47 5.70 20.64
N LEU A 57 -9.38 4.55 20.00
CA LEU A 57 -8.44 4.23 18.96
C LEU A 57 -9.22 3.63 17.78
N ARG A 58 -9.08 4.22 16.60
CA ARG A 58 -9.59 3.67 15.34
C ARG A 58 -8.44 3.57 14.37
N VAL A 59 -8.33 2.43 13.70
CA VAL A 59 -7.29 2.15 12.72
C VAL A 59 -7.95 1.56 11.48
N GLY A 60 -7.60 2.10 10.32
CA GLY A 60 -8.29 1.77 9.07
C GLY A 60 -9.70 2.38 9.01
N LEU A 61 -10.46 1.97 8.00
CA LEU A 61 -11.83 2.41 7.75
C LEU A 61 -12.76 1.23 7.94
N GLY A 62 -13.67 1.33 8.91
CA GLY A 62 -14.55 0.21 9.28
C GLY A 62 -13.80 -1.06 9.76
N GLY A 63 -12.56 -0.92 10.26
CA GLY A 63 -11.70 -2.04 10.65
C GLY A 63 -10.98 -2.74 9.49
N LEU A 64 -11.07 -2.17 8.28
CA LEU A 64 -10.39 -2.65 7.07
C LEU A 64 -9.28 -1.68 6.67
N GLY A 65 -8.25 -2.22 6.02
CA GLY A 65 -7.16 -1.45 5.41
C GLY A 65 -6.59 -2.14 4.19
N ARG A 66 -5.93 -1.39 3.31
CA ARG A 66 -5.22 -1.92 2.14
C ARG A 66 -3.71 -1.83 2.34
N VAL A 67 -2.99 -2.91 2.07
CA VAL A 67 -1.53 -2.95 2.23
C VAL A 67 -0.84 -2.05 1.19
N GLY A 68 0.19 -1.31 1.62
CA GLY A 68 0.91 -0.38 0.74
C GLY A 68 0.16 0.93 0.44
N CYS A 69 -1.04 1.11 0.99
CA CYS A 69 -1.78 2.37 1.00
C CYS A 69 -1.70 3.06 2.36
N TRP A 70 -2.01 4.35 2.38
CA TRP A 70 -2.20 5.11 3.61
C TRP A 70 -3.45 4.65 4.36
N LEU A 71 -3.28 4.34 5.64
CA LEU A 71 -4.34 3.94 6.56
C LEU A 71 -4.57 5.05 7.58
N PRO A 72 -5.83 5.48 7.79
CA PRO A 72 -6.13 6.47 8.82
C PRO A 72 -6.00 5.85 10.22
N ILE A 73 -5.50 6.67 11.14
CA ILE A 73 -5.50 6.40 12.58
C ILE A 73 -6.10 7.59 13.30
N ARG A 74 -7.09 7.32 14.15
CA ARG A 74 -7.69 8.30 15.06
C ARG A 74 -7.46 7.84 16.49
N LEU A 75 -6.91 8.72 17.31
CA LEU A 75 -6.57 8.45 18.69
C LEU A 75 -7.06 9.60 19.58
N GLU A 76 -7.82 9.25 20.61
CA GLU A 76 -8.21 10.15 21.70
C GLU A 76 -7.74 9.54 23.02
N ALA A 77 -6.95 10.30 23.76
CA ALA A 77 -6.36 9.86 25.02
C ALA A 77 -6.39 10.98 26.05
N GLY A 78 -6.59 10.61 27.31
CA GLY A 78 -6.57 11.50 28.48
C GLY A 78 -5.61 11.02 29.56
N GLY A 79 -5.43 11.83 30.60
CA GLY A 79 -4.53 11.51 31.72
C GLY A 79 -3.04 11.72 31.40
N LEU A 80 -2.75 12.54 30.38
CA LEU A 80 -1.38 12.94 30.02
C LEU A 80 -0.95 14.19 30.82
N PRO A 81 0.35 14.40 31.05
CA PRO A 81 0.80 15.60 31.74
C PRO A 81 0.47 16.87 30.93
N ALA A 82 -0.31 17.77 31.53
CA ALA A 82 -0.80 18.98 30.86
C ALA A 82 0.35 19.84 30.30
N GLY A 83 0.20 20.32 29.07
CA GLY A 83 1.21 21.13 28.38
C GLY A 83 2.48 20.38 27.94
N SER A 84 2.54 19.06 28.12
CA SER A 84 3.65 18.26 27.59
C SER A 84 3.49 18.00 26.09
N GLU A 85 4.62 17.93 25.39
CA GLU A 85 4.66 17.47 24.01
C GLU A 85 4.56 15.95 23.96
N ILE A 86 3.58 15.45 23.22
CA ILE A 86 3.29 14.04 23.02
C ILE A 86 3.51 13.69 21.55
N LYS A 87 4.36 12.69 21.30
CA LYS A 87 4.55 12.12 19.96
C LYS A 87 3.75 10.83 19.83
N VAL A 88 2.99 10.71 18.74
CA VAL A 88 2.30 9.47 18.37
C VAL A 88 3.17 8.74 17.35
N LEU A 89 3.74 7.62 17.77
CA LEU A 89 4.58 6.77 16.95
C LEU A 89 3.81 5.51 16.56
N VAL A 90 3.77 5.19 15.27
CA VAL A 90 3.21 3.92 14.77
C VAL A 90 4.34 3.09 14.20
N VAL A 91 4.54 1.88 14.73
CA VAL A 91 5.51 0.91 14.22
C VAL A 91 4.75 -0.15 13.42
N ALA A 92 4.95 -0.15 12.11
CA ALA A 92 4.37 -1.12 11.19
C ALA A 92 5.46 -1.82 10.38
N SER A 93 5.14 -2.96 9.79
CA SER A 93 6.09 -3.66 8.91
C SER A 93 6.15 -2.95 7.55
N ASP A 94 7.32 -2.89 6.92
CA ASP A 94 7.48 -2.49 5.53
C ASP A 94 7.22 -3.67 4.57
N ALA A 95 7.39 -3.45 3.26
CA ALA A 95 7.19 -4.50 2.24
C ALA A 95 8.15 -5.70 2.36
N ARG A 96 9.31 -5.54 3.01
CA ARG A 96 10.27 -6.63 3.24
C ARG A 96 9.96 -7.38 4.54
N GLY A 97 9.25 -6.73 5.47
CA GLY A 97 8.97 -7.21 6.82
C GLY A 97 9.92 -6.65 7.88
N ASP A 98 10.67 -5.60 7.54
CA ASP A 98 11.43 -4.78 8.47
C ASP A 98 10.47 -3.81 9.20
N GLN A 99 10.87 -3.27 10.34
CA GLN A 99 10.03 -2.36 11.10
C GLN A 99 10.23 -0.92 10.60
N CYS A 100 9.13 -0.21 10.39
CA CYS A 100 9.09 1.20 10.08
C CYS A 100 8.39 1.93 11.22
N ALA A 101 9.15 2.73 11.97
CA ALA A 101 8.66 3.59 13.02
C ALA A 101 8.32 4.97 12.43
N ASP A 102 7.03 5.24 12.28
CA ASP A 102 6.50 6.46 11.70
C ASP A 102 6.05 7.42 12.81
N THR A 103 6.62 8.62 12.85
CA THR A 103 6.13 9.68 13.75
C THR A 103 4.96 10.38 13.07
N VAL A 104 3.78 9.84 13.36
CA VAL A 104 2.52 10.13 12.67
C VAL A 104 1.92 11.47 13.11
N ALA A 105 2.14 11.87 14.36
CA ALA A 105 1.74 13.18 14.87
C ALA A 105 2.60 13.62 16.06
N THR A 106 2.71 14.93 16.25
CA THR A 106 3.27 15.53 17.45
C THR A 106 2.33 16.62 17.91
N THR A 107 1.74 16.43 19.09
CA THR A 107 0.72 17.32 19.65
C THR A 107 1.09 17.71 21.07
N THR A 108 0.45 18.74 21.60
CA THR A 108 0.61 19.14 23.00
C THR A 108 -0.65 18.76 23.77
N ALA A 109 -0.50 18.17 24.95
CA ALA A 109 -1.63 17.83 25.81
C ALA A 109 -2.32 19.12 26.28
N ASP A 110 -3.65 19.15 26.21
CA ASP A 110 -4.42 20.30 26.65
C ASP A 110 -4.30 20.52 28.18
N SER A 111 -4.92 21.59 28.69
CA SER A 111 -4.92 21.90 30.13
C SER A 111 -5.59 20.82 31.00
N SER A 112 -6.39 19.93 30.39
CA SER A 112 -7.04 18.80 31.03
C SER A 112 -6.27 17.48 30.83
N GLY A 113 -5.13 17.50 30.13
CA GLY A 113 -4.33 16.33 29.83
C GLY A 113 -4.89 15.43 28.72
N ASN A 114 -5.76 15.96 27.85
CA ASN A 114 -6.34 15.25 26.72
C ASN A 114 -5.64 15.60 25.40
N ILE A 115 -5.66 14.63 24.49
CA ILE A 115 -5.23 14.77 23.10
C ILE A 115 -6.26 14.12 22.17
N ALA A 116 -6.45 14.73 21.00
CA ALA A 116 -7.18 14.15 19.89
C ALA A 116 -6.31 14.27 18.64
N VAL A 117 -6.04 13.15 18.00
CA VAL A 117 -5.13 13.05 16.84
C VAL A 117 -5.82 12.28 15.73
N ALA A 118 -5.83 12.85 14.53
CA ALA A 118 -6.22 12.18 13.29
C ALA A 118 -5.08 12.28 12.30
N SER A 119 -4.52 11.14 11.88
CA SER A 119 -3.38 11.10 10.98
C SER A 119 -3.34 9.78 10.21
N VAL A 120 -2.25 9.48 9.51
CA VAL A 120 -2.13 8.33 8.61
C VAL A 120 -0.78 7.64 8.78
N PHE A 121 -0.76 6.32 8.55
CA PHE A 121 0.46 5.51 8.49
C PHE A 121 0.35 4.50 7.34
N MET A 122 1.40 3.73 7.07
CA MET A 122 1.36 2.64 6.10
C MET A 122 1.89 1.34 6.69
N THR A 123 1.34 0.23 6.22
CA THR A 123 1.82 -1.12 6.49
C THR A 123 2.11 -1.83 5.17
N GLY A 124 3.18 -2.60 5.14
CA GLY A 124 3.69 -3.29 3.96
C GLY A 124 3.49 -4.79 3.95
N ARG A 125 2.78 -5.34 4.93
CA ARG A 125 2.43 -6.76 4.94
C ARG A 125 0.95 -6.97 5.23
N LEU A 126 0.41 -8.05 4.67
CA LEU A 126 -0.93 -8.55 4.99
C LEU A 126 -1.03 -9.10 6.42
N ASP A 127 0.08 -9.59 6.95
CA ASP A 127 0.19 -10.12 8.30
C ASP A 127 1.21 -9.37 9.15
N GLY A 128 1.07 -9.46 10.47
CA GLY A 128 2.01 -8.89 11.42
C GLY A 128 1.30 -8.06 12.49
N ASN A 129 2.08 -7.23 13.19
CA ASN A 129 1.55 -6.37 14.24
C ASN A 129 1.83 -4.91 13.89
N VAL A 130 0.80 -4.08 14.07
CA VAL A 130 0.94 -2.62 14.10
C VAL A 130 0.95 -2.21 15.55
N ILE A 131 2.03 -1.56 15.99
CA ILE A 131 2.22 -1.12 17.37
C ILE A 131 2.04 0.39 17.42
N VAL A 132 1.07 0.86 18.20
CA VAL A 132 0.83 2.28 18.43
C VAL A 132 1.44 2.66 19.78
N ARG A 133 2.27 3.70 19.80
CA ARG A 133 2.95 4.21 21.00
C ARG A 133 2.67 5.69 21.21
N LEU A 134 2.40 6.05 22.45
CA LEU A 134 2.43 7.44 22.92
C LEU A 134 3.76 7.68 23.62
N LEU A 135 4.55 8.61 23.11
CA LEU A 135 5.83 9.00 23.68
C LEU A 135 5.71 10.39 24.32
N GLY A 136 6.27 10.55 25.52
CA GLY A 136 6.41 11.86 26.16
C GLY A 136 7.57 12.68 25.60
N SER A 137 7.80 13.86 26.16
CA SER A 137 8.84 14.81 25.73
C SER A 137 10.28 14.26 25.82
N SER A 138 10.49 13.19 26.59
CA SER A 138 11.78 12.49 26.73
C SER A 138 11.88 11.20 25.89
N ASP A 139 10.99 11.01 24.90
CA ASP A 139 10.81 9.76 24.13
C ASP A 139 10.55 8.52 25.03
N ASN A 140 10.05 8.73 26.24
CA ASN A 140 9.60 7.68 27.13
C ASN A 140 8.23 7.16 26.71
N ILE A 141 8.05 5.84 26.68
CA ILE A 141 6.78 5.19 26.33
C ILE A 141 5.78 5.40 27.47
N LEU A 142 4.76 6.22 27.23
CA LEU A 142 3.66 6.47 28.16
C LEU A 142 2.55 5.42 28.01
N TRP A 143 2.33 4.93 26.79
CA TRP A 143 1.35 3.92 26.46
C TRP A 143 1.74 3.19 25.18
N GLU A 144 1.43 1.90 25.12
CA GLU A 144 1.66 1.05 23.95
C GLU A 144 0.47 0.10 23.76
N HIS A 145 0.05 -0.08 22.51
CA HIS A 145 -0.94 -1.08 22.14
C HIS A 145 -0.57 -1.75 20.81
N SER A 146 -0.73 -3.06 20.77
CA SER A 146 -0.44 -3.88 19.58
C SER A 146 -1.74 -4.34 18.93
N ILE A 147 -1.89 -4.05 17.65
CA ILE A 147 -2.99 -4.47 16.80
C ILE A 147 -2.49 -5.58 15.88
N ARG A 148 -3.17 -6.73 15.84
CA ARG A 148 -2.83 -7.85 14.98
C ARG A 148 -3.46 -7.66 13.61
N CYS A 149 -2.62 -7.67 12.59
CA CYS A 149 -3.04 -7.63 11.19
C CYS A 149 -3.24 -9.05 10.66
N HIS A 150 -4.37 -9.27 10.01
CA HIS A 150 -4.66 -10.53 9.33
C HIS A 150 -5.23 -10.26 7.94
N SER A 151 -4.96 -11.19 7.03
CA SER A 151 -5.50 -11.21 5.67
C SER A 151 -6.87 -11.88 5.65
N SER A 152 -7.78 -11.42 4.79
CA SER A 152 -8.99 -12.16 4.43
C SER A 152 -9.13 -12.27 2.92
N LYS A 153 -9.61 -13.42 2.46
CA LYS A 153 -9.96 -13.69 1.06
C LYS A 153 -11.47 -13.64 0.79
N GLN A 154 -12.25 -13.44 1.85
CA GLN A 154 -13.70 -13.29 1.80
C GLN A 154 -14.09 -12.10 2.66
N PHE A 155 -14.67 -11.08 2.05
CA PHE A 155 -15.07 -9.84 2.72
C PHE A 155 -16.57 -9.83 3.03
N ALA A 156 -17.08 -10.95 3.53
CA ALA A 156 -18.46 -11.02 4.02
C ALA A 156 -18.65 -10.08 5.21
N ILE A 157 -19.77 -9.39 5.25
CA ILE A 157 -20.11 -8.49 6.34
C ILE A 157 -20.81 -9.30 7.43
N PRO A 158 -20.24 -9.40 8.64
CA PRO A 158 -20.84 -10.19 9.71
C PRO A 158 -22.21 -9.65 10.10
N GLU A 159 -23.13 -10.56 10.45
CA GLU A 159 -24.51 -10.19 10.82
C GLU A 159 -24.57 -9.37 12.10
N THR A 160 -23.69 -9.70 13.06
CA THR A 160 -23.42 -8.90 14.24
C THR A 160 -22.20 -8.02 13.96
N PRO A 161 -22.30 -6.69 14.05
CA PRO A 161 -21.12 -5.84 13.99
C PRO A 161 -20.21 -6.29 15.12
N ALA A 162 -18.96 -6.67 14.81
CA ALA A 162 -17.98 -6.92 15.85
C ALA A 162 -17.99 -5.70 16.77
N GLU A 163 -18.21 -5.92 18.07
CA GLU A 163 -18.15 -4.86 19.07
C GLU A 163 -16.76 -4.24 18.97
N THR A 164 -16.67 -3.16 18.19
CA THR A 164 -15.47 -2.36 18.06
C THR A 164 -15.39 -1.60 19.36
N GLY A 165 -14.82 -2.26 20.37
CA GLY A 165 -14.43 -1.63 21.62
C GLY A 165 -13.67 -0.33 21.33
N PRO A 166 -13.53 0.55 22.34
CA PRO A 166 -12.82 1.81 22.16
C PRO A 166 -11.43 1.60 21.58
N VAL A 167 -10.80 0.44 21.83
CA VAL A 167 -9.49 0.08 21.31
C VAL A 167 -9.55 -1.27 20.58
N PRO A 168 -9.30 -1.34 19.25
CA PRO A 168 -9.35 -2.58 18.48
C PRO A 168 -8.12 -3.46 18.75
N SER A 169 -8.31 -4.78 18.77
CA SER A 169 -7.23 -5.78 18.84
C SER A 169 -6.75 -6.23 17.47
N ASP A 170 -7.61 -6.15 16.45
CA ASP A 170 -7.38 -6.74 15.15
C ASP A 170 -7.69 -5.76 14.01
N LEU A 171 -6.95 -5.89 12.91
CA LEU A 171 -7.13 -5.13 11.68
C LEU A 171 -7.10 -6.09 10.49
N THR A 172 -8.15 -6.05 9.66
CA THR A 172 -8.18 -6.86 8.44
C THR A 172 -7.53 -6.09 7.30
N LEU A 173 -6.51 -6.68 6.68
CA LEU A 173 -5.80 -6.10 5.55
C LEU A 173 -6.18 -6.80 4.25
N MET A 174 -6.35 -6.01 3.19
CA MET A 174 -6.68 -6.48 1.85
C MET A 174 -5.59 -6.17 0.83
N THR A 175 -5.59 -6.92 -0.26
CA THR A 175 -4.75 -6.70 -1.43
C THR A 175 -5.28 -5.56 -2.31
N PHE A 176 -4.59 -5.22 -3.41
CA PHE A 176 -5.08 -4.23 -4.38
C PHE A 176 -6.22 -4.75 -5.29
N ARG A 177 -6.59 -6.03 -5.19
CA ARG A 177 -7.61 -6.64 -6.06
C ARG A 177 -9.05 -6.26 -5.73
N PRO A 178 -9.55 -6.42 -4.49
CA PRO A 178 -10.94 -6.06 -4.19
C PRO A 178 -11.15 -4.58 -4.40
N MET A 179 -12.23 -4.25 -5.13
CA MET A 179 -12.73 -2.89 -5.17
C MET A 179 -13.24 -2.54 -3.79
N SER A 180 -12.78 -1.41 -3.29
CA SER A 180 -13.04 -0.96 -1.95
C SER A 180 -14.13 0.10 -1.95
N PHE A 181 -15.19 -0.15 -1.18
CA PHE A 181 -16.40 0.66 -1.19
C PHE A 181 -16.71 1.19 0.21
N ALA A 182 -16.49 2.47 0.43
CA ALA A 182 -16.80 3.13 1.69
C ALA A 182 -18.21 3.74 1.66
N THR A 183 -18.94 3.59 2.76
CA THR A 183 -20.28 4.17 2.93
C THR A 183 -20.50 4.59 4.38
N ILE A 184 -21.24 5.67 4.58
CA ILE A 184 -21.76 6.03 5.90
C ILE A 184 -23.07 5.28 6.10
N GLY A 185 -23.17 4.56 7.21
CA GLY A 185 -24.20 3.53 7.37
C GLY A 185 -23.89 2.29 6.52
N LEU A 186 -24.81 1.32 6.52
CA LEU A 186 -24.71 0.15 5.66
C LEU A 186 -26.08 -0.14 5.05
N PRO A 187 -26.30 0.19 3.77
CA PRO A 187 -27.53 -0.15 3.08
C PRO A 187 -27.71 -1.67 3.00
N ASP A 188 -28.92 -2.16 3.28
CA ASP A 188 -29.22 -3.60 3.31
C ASP A 188 -28.90 -4.30 1.98
N ALA A 189 -29.20 -3.66 0.86
CA ALA A 189 -28.91 -4.20 -0.46
C ALA A 189 -27.41 -4.25 -0.78
N LEU A 190 -26.61 -3.30 -0.28
CA LEU A 190 -25.15 -3.35 -0.41
C LEU A 190 -24.57 -4.49 0.45
N LYS A 191 -25.12 -4.69 1.65
CA LYS A 191 -24.78 -5.82 2.50
C LYS A 191 -25.09 -7.16 1.83
N SER A 192 -26.27 -7.27 1.20
CA SER A 192 -26.66 -8.46 0.44
C SER A 192 -25.69 -8.74 -0.70
N LEU A 193 -25.34 -7.71 -1.49
CA LEU A 193 -24.38 -7.85 -2.59
C LEU A 193 -23.01 -8.32 -2.09
N ALA A 194 -22.48 -7.69 -1.04
CA ALA A 194 -21.18 -8.05 -0.49
C ALA A 194 -21.15 -9.51 -0.03
N ASN A 195 -22.21 -9.98 0.64
CA ASN A 195 -22.32 -11.36 1.10
C ASN A 195 -22.50 -12.36 -0.05
N GLU A 196 -23.26 -12.01 -1.08
CA GLU A 196 -23.42 -12.83 -2.29
C GLU A 196 -22.08 -12.99 -3.04
N LEU A 197 -21.35 -11.90 -3.23
CA LEU A 197 -20.02 -11.93 -3.86
C LEU A 197 -19.01 -12.69 -2.99
N ALA A 198 -19.05 -12.50 -1.66
CA ALA A 198 -18.18 -13.20 -0.71
C ALA A 198 -18.38 -14.73 -0.72
N ALA A 199 -19.62 -15.19 -0.94
CA ALA A 199 -19.95 -16.62 -1.01
C ALA A 199 -19.43 -17.30 -2.27
N GLY A 200 -19.24 -16.56 -3.37
CA GLY A 200 -18.72 -17.11 -4.62
C GLY A 200 -17.20 -17.33 -4.58
N GLU A 201 -16.73 -18.54 -4.89
CA GLU A 201 -15.30 -18.86 -4.94
C GLU A 201 -14.51 -17.98 -5.93
N ALA A 202 -15.17 -17.48 -6.97
CA ALA A 202 -14.55 -16.62 -7.97
C ALA A 202 -14.60 -15.11 -7.62
N THR A 203 -15.60 -14.71 -6.84
CA THR A 203 -15.97 -13.31 -6.55
C THR A 203 -15.65 -12.88 -5.12
N GLY A 204 -15.18 -13.80 -4.28
CA GLY A 204 -14.96 -13.54 -2.85
C GLY A 204 -13.97 -12.41 -2.55
N GLU A 205 -13.04 -12.14 -3.48
CA GLU A 205 -12.05 -11.06 -3.41
C GLU A 205 -12.41 -9.87 -4.32
N SER A 206 -13.66 -9.73 -4.78
CA SER A 206 -14.05 -8.68 -5.74
C SER A 206 -14.48 -7.37 -5.08
N LEU A 207 -15.12 -7.43 -3.90
CA LEU A 207 -15.68 -6.27 -3.22
C LEU A 207 -15.37 -6.32 -1.72
N ALA A 208 -14.84 -5.22 -1.18
CA ALA A 208 -14.67 -5.00 0.24
C ALA A 208 -15.43 -3.75 0.67
N VAL A 209 -16.44 -3.91 1.54
CA VAL A 209 -17.29 -2.80 2.01
C VAL A 209 -16.79 -2.28 3.35
N MET A 210 -16.47 -0.98 3.41
CA MET A 210 -16.06 -0.28 4.62
C MET A 210 -17.25 0.55 5.14
N SER A 211 -17.94 0.04 6.16
CA SER A 211 -19.05 0.76 6.79
C SER A 211 -18.54 1.67 7.90
N LEU A 212 -18.85 2.96 7.78
CA LEU A 212 -18.58 3.99 8.78
C LEU A 212 -19.85 4.28 9.58
N LYS A 213 -19.72 4.48 10.90
CA LYS A 213 -20.88 4.72 11.78
C LYS A 213 -21.30 6.19 11.76
N SER A 214 -20.33 7.09 11.69
CA SER A 214 -20.55 8.54 11.65
C SER A 214 -19.72 9.19 10.55
N LEU A 215 -20.12 10.39 10.12
CA LEU A 215 -19.32 11.27 9.28
C LEU A 215 -17.99 11.65 9.94
N ASP A 216 -17.94 11.64 11.28
CA ASP A 216 -16.71 11.92 12.02
C ASP A 216 -15.65 10.84 11.83
N ASP A 217 -16.05 9.62 11.43
CA ASP A 217 -15.12 8.54 11.13
C ASP A 217 -14.45 8.73 9.75
N LEU A 218 -14.97 9.64 8.91
CA LEU A 218 -14.37 9.96 7.62
C LEU A 218 -13.08 10.77 7.83
N PRO A 219 -11.92 10.33 7.29
CA PRO A 219 -10.65 10.99 7.51
C PRO A 219 -10.66 12.42 6.97
N PRO A 220 -10.14 13.41 7.74
CA PRO A 220 -10.06 14.80 7.29
C PRO A 220 -8.91 15.04 6.30
N SER A 221 -8.15 14.01 5.93
CA SER A 221 -7.04 14.10 5.00
C SER A 221 -7.23 13.17 3.83
N ARG A 222 -6.85 13.65 2.64
CA ARG A 222 -6.92 12.87 1.39
C ARG A 222 -6.11 11.57 1.45
N ARG A 223 -5.00 11.53 2.21
CA ARG A 223 -4.22 10.31 2.43
C ARG A 223 -5.03 9.26 3.19
N GLY A 224 -5.91 9.63 4.11
CA GLY A 224 -6.74 8.67 4.84
C GLY A 224 -7.75 7.93 3.94
N LEU A 225 -8.02 8.43 2.74
CA LEU A 225 -8.93 7.82 1.76
C LEU A 225 -8.19 7.01 0.67
N ASP A 226 -6.87 6.84 0.78
CA ASP A 226 -6.07 6.18 -0.25
C ASP A 226 -6.41 4.69 -0.43
N SER A 227 -6.95 4.05 0.62
CA SER A 227 -7.44 2.67 0.57
C SER A 227 -8.85 2.52 -0.02
N VAL A 228 -9.52 3.62 -0.36
CA VAL A 228 -10.92 3.66 -0.83
C VAL A 228 -10.97 3.98 -2.32
N ASP A 229 -11.69 3.18 -3.10
CA ASP A 229 -11.91 3.40 -4.54
C ASP A 229 -13.26 4.10 -4.79
N TYR A 230 -14.31 3.67 -4.08
CA TYR A 230 -15.65 4.22 -4.16
C TYR A 230 -16.13 4.76 -2.81
N LEU A 231 -16.71 5.95 -2.80
CA LEU A 231 -17.36 6.55 -1.62
C LEU A 231 -18.83 6.80 -1.95
N LEU A 232 -19.74 6.19 -1.19
CA LEU A 232 -21.18 6.37 -1.32
C LEU A 232 -21.73 7.26 -0.21
N LEU A 233 -22.36 8.36 -0.61
CA LEU A 233 -23.12 9.25 0.26
C LEU A 233 -24.61 9.14 -0.09
N ILE A 234 -25.38 8.52 0.79
CA ILE A 234 -26.86 8.47 0.70
C ILE A 234 -27.47 9.41 1.74
N ASP A 235 -26.86 9.44 2.93
CA ASP A 235 -27.15 10.36 4.01
C ASP A 235 -25.85 11.04 4.48
N GLY A 236 -26.00 12.06 5.33
CA GLY A 236 -24.83 12.73 5.90
C GLY A 236 -24.04 13.61 4.92
N TYR A 237 -24.72 14.51 4.22
CA TYR A 237 -24.06 15.41 3.27
C TYR A 237 -23.25 16.55 3.95
N GLU A 238 -23.41 16.74 5.27
CA GLU A 238 -22.77 17.79 6.08
C GLU A 238 -21.34 17.41 6.47
N LEU A 239 -20.43 17.40 5.49
CA LEU A 239 -19.00 17.24 5.75
C LEU A 239 -18.41 18.54 6.31
N SER A 240 -17.46 18.44 7.25
CA SER A 240 -16.61 19.58 7.61
C SER A 240 -15.83 20.09 6.40
N GLU A 241 -15.43 21.36 6.38
CA GLU A 241 -14.72 21.94 5.22
C GLU A 241 -13.41 21.19 4.91
N THR A 242 -12.70 20.73 5.95
CA THR A 242 -11.49 19.91 5.80
C THR A 242 -11.79 18.53 5.19
N GLN A 243 -12.88 17.88 5.60
CA GLN A 243 -13.30 16.59 5.01
C GLN A 243 -13.78 16.77 3.57
N ARG A 244 -14.55 17.82 3.28
CA ARG A 244 -15.02 18.17 1.93
C ARG A 244 -13.83 18.38 0.99
N GLN A 245 -12.82 19.13 1.42
CA GLN A 245 -11.58 19.32 0.66
C GLN A 245 -10.82 18.01 0.48
N ALA A 246 -10.71 17.17 1.53
CA ALA A 246 -10.07 15.87 1.42
C ALA A 246 -10.76 14.94 0.41
N VAL A 247 -12.10 14.93 0.36
CA VAL A 247 -12.89 14.18 -0.62
C VAL A 247 -12.69 14.74 -2.02
N GLU A 248 -12.71 16.07 -2.21
CA GLU A 248 -12.43 16.72 -3.50
C GLU A 248 -11.03 16.35 -4.03
N GLU A 249 -10.00 16.43 -3.18
CA GLU A 249 -8.62 16.04 -3.52
C GLU A 249 -8.48 14.54 -3.80
N TRP A 250 -9.28 13.70 -3.14
CA TRP A 250 -9.34 12.27 -3.40
C TRP A 250 -10.01 11.97 -4.75
N VAL A 251 -11.16 12.57 -5.06
CA VAL A 251 -11.86 12.44 -6.36
C VAL A 251 -10.96 12.91 -7.50
N THR A 252 -10.33 14.08 -7.38
CA THR A 252 -9.42 14.61 -8.43
C THR A 252 -8.26 13.68 -8.76
N SER A 253 -7.99 12.70 -7.90
CA SER A 253 -6.87 11.78 -8.03
C SER A 253 -7.22 10.37 -8.49
N GLY A 254 -8.49 10.11 -8.80
CA GLY A 254 -8.95 8.80 -9.24
C GLY A 254 -10.06 8.20 -8.37
N GLY A 255 -10.43 8.83 -7.26
CA GLY A 255 -11.55 8.36 -6.44
C GLY A 255 -12.91 8.51 -7.16
N HIS A 256 -13.83 7.60 -6.88
CA HIS A 256 -15.18 7.62 -7.43
C HIS A 256 -16.21 7.98 -6.36
N LEU A 257 -16.74 9.20 -6.41
CA LEU A 257 -17.80 9.64 -5.51
C LEU A 257 -19.18 9.30 -6.09
N ILE A 258 -20.00 8.59 -5.33
CA ILE A 258 -21.40 8.33 -5.66
C ILE A 258 -22.27 9.05 -4.64
N VAL A 259 -23.13 9.95 -5.12
CA VAL A 259 -24.12 10.64 -4.28
C VAL A 259 -25.50 10.23 -4.73
N SER A 260 -26.26 9.63 -3.82
CA SER A 260 -27.67 9.34 -4.01
C SER A 260 -28.48 10.30 -3.18
N CYS A 261 -29.43 10.98 -3.83
CA CYS A 261 -30.33 11.89 -3.15
C CYS A 261 -31.66 11.93 -3.90
N GLY A 262 -32.77 11.85 -3.17
CA GLY A 262 -34.12 11.99 -3.69
C GLY A 262 -34.90 12.97 -2.82
N SER A 263 -35.66 12.46 -1.87
CA SER A 263 -36.44 13.25 -0.90
C SER A 263 -35.60 14.26 -0.10
N LYS A 264 -34.34 13.93 0.18
CA LYS A 264 -33.39 14.71 1.00
C LYS A 264 -32.73 15.87 0.24
N LEU A 265 -33.24 16.25 -0.95
CA LEU A 265 -32.70 17.35 -1.75
C LEU A 265 -32.48 18.67 -0.96
N PRO A 266 -33.40 19.12 -0.08
CA PRO A 266 -33.16 20.33 0.70
C PRO A 266 -31.94 20.23 1.62
N GLN A 267 -31.71 19.06 2.21
CA GLN A 267 -30.54 18.80 3.06
C GLN A 267 -29.26 18.78 2.24
N LEU A 268 -29.29 18.12 1.06
CA LEU A 268 -28.16 18.13 0.14
C LEU A 268 -27.79 19.56 -0.24
N LEU A 269 -28.74 20.39 -0.68
CA LEU A 269 -28.46 21.75 -1.15
C LEU A 269 -27.97 22.70 -0.06
N GLN A 270 -28.36 22.48 1.20
CA GLN A 270 -27.87 23.25 2.35
C GLN A 270 -26.48 22.78 2.82
N SER A 271 -26.08 21.57 2.43
CA SER A 271 -24.82 20.98 2.86
C SER A 271 -23.61 21.49 2.09
N THR A 272 -22.44 21.25 2.66
CA THR A 272 -21.14 21.55 2.06
C THR A 272 -20.92 20.79 0.75
N VAL A 273 -21.35 19.52 0.67
CA VAL A 273 -21.31 18.72 -0.57
C VAL A 273 -22.25 19.29 -1.65
N GLY A 274 -23.44 19.76 -1.27
CA GLY A 274 -24.38 20.39 -2.20
C GLY A 274 -23.84 21.64 -2.87
N SER A 275 -23.19 22.52 -2.11
CA SER A 275 -22.57 23.73 -2.65
C SER A 275 -21.52 23.44 -3.74
N TRP A 276 -20.85 22.29 -3.64
CA TRP A 276 -19.88 21.82 -4.63
C TRP A 276 -20.55 21.15 -5.84
N LEU A 277 -21.55 20.28 -5.62
CA LEU A 277 -22.19 19.51 -6.69
C LEU A 277 -23.25 20.30 -7.48
N GLN A 278 -23.94 21.25 -6.84
CA GLN A 278 -25.00 22.06 -7.45
C GLN A 278 -24.53 22.76 -8.74
N PRO A 279 -23.40 23.49 -8.78
CA PRO A 279 -22.95 24.14 -10.02
C PRO A 279 -22.51 23.15 -11.10
N VAL A 280 -21.98 21.98 -10.71
CA VAL A 280 -21.47 20.95 -11.63
C VAL A 280 -22.62 20.22 -12.34
N PHE A 281 -23.64 19.82 -11.58
CA PHE A 281 -24.79 19.07 -12.08
C PHE A 281 -26.01 19.95 -12.40
N GLN A 282 -25.92 21.25 -12.13
CA GLN A 282 -27.01 22.22 -12.29
C GLN A 282 -28.30 21.72 -11.65
N ILE A 283 -28.18 21.30 -10.37
CA ILE A 283 -29.28 20.70 -9.62
C ILE A 283 -30.31 21.78 -9.32
N GLU A 284 -31.55 21.59 -9.77
CA GLU A 284 -32.64 22.51 -9.44
C GLU A 284 -33.08 22.33 -7.98
N PRO A 285 -33.48 23.41 -7.28
CA PRO A 285 -33.92 23.35 -5.89
C PRO A 285 -35.30 22.72 -5.69
N THR A 286 -35.98 22.36 -6.77
CA THR A 286 -37.34 21.83 -6.75
C THR A 286 -37.33 20.34 -7.00
N LEU A 287 -37.96 19.58 -6.10
CA LEU A 287 -38.20 18.16 -6.30
C LEU A 287 -39.19 17.94 -7.44
N MET A 288 -38.86 16.99 -8.31
CA MET A 288 -39.81 16.44 -9.27
C MET A 288 -40.32 15.10 -8.74
N TYR A 289 -41.51 14.70 -9.16
CA TYR A 289 -42.12 13.44 -8.75
C TYR A 289 -42.36 12.57 -9.98
N SER A 290 -41.81 11.36 -10.00
CA SER A 290 -42.05 10.39 -11.05
C SER A 290 -42.72 9.14 -10.47
N GLN A 291 -43.71 8.61 -11.17
CA GLN A 291 -44.31 7.30 -10.86
C GLN A 291 -43.62 6.17 -11.61
N ASP A 292 -42.90 6.51 -12.68
CA ASP A 292 -42.22 5.57 -13.56
C ASP A 292 -40.70 5.66 -13.38
N LEU A 293 -40.12 4.52 -13.01
CA LEU A 293 -38.69 4.30 -12.85
C LEU A 293 -38.24 3.12 -13.74
N SER A 294 -38.99 2.82 -14.82
CA SER A 294 -38.66 1.77 -15.78
C SER A 294 -37.29 1.96 -16.42
N ALA A 295 -36.84 3.21 -16.57
CA ALA A 295 -35.47 3.51 -17.02
C ALA A 295 -34.39 2.89 -16.12
N LEU A 296 -34.59 2.94 -14.78
CA LEU A 296 -33.67 2.34 -13.82
C LEU A 296 -33.72 0.80 -13.88
N GLN A 297 -34.91 0.23 -14.10
CA GLN A 297 -35.08 -1.22 -14.29
C GLN A 297 -34.35 -1.70 -15.56
N ASN A 298 -34.53 -0.98 -16.68
CA ASN A 298 -33.91 -1.34 -17.95
C ASN A 298 -32.38 -1.23 -17.93
N PHE A 299 -31.82 -0.37 -17.06
CA PHE A 299 -30.39 -0.27 -16.87
C PHE A 299 -29.78 -1.54 -16.27
N VAL A 300 -30.52 -2.22 -15.39
CA VAL A 300 -30.11 -3.49 -14.78
C VAL A 300 -30.67 -4.65 -15.60
N SER A 301 -29.80 -5.33 -16.34
CA SER A 301 -30.18 -6.49 -17.16
C SER A 301 -30.77 -7.61 -16.30
N GLY A 302 -31.98 -8.08 -16.62
CA GLY A 302 -32.66 -9.13 -15.88
C GLY A 302 -33.29 -8.69 -14.56
N SER A 303 -33.49 -7.37 -14.37
CA SER A 303 -34.06 -6.87 -13.13
C SER A 303 -35.52 -7.24 -12.90
N SER A 304 -35.86 -7.38 -11.63
CA SER A 304 -37.25 -7.50 -11.15
C SER A 304 -38.01 -6.20 -11.33
N GLN A 305 -39.33 -6.28 -11.50
CA GLN A 305 -40.16 -5.09 -11.63
C GLN A 305 -40.12 -4.26 -10.33
N LEU A 306 -39.74 -2.98 -10.43
CA LEU A 306 -39.80 -2.07 -9.29
C LEU A 306 -41.26 -1.71 -8.99
N GLN A 307 -41.76 -2.15 -7.85
CA GLN A 307 -43.14 -1.90 -7.45
C GLN A 307 -43.28 -0.51 -6.82
N THR A 308 -43.55 0.50 -7.64
CA THR A 308 -43.81 1.88 -7.16
C THR A 308 -45.21 2.04 -6.55
N PHE A 309 -46.10 1.05 -6.70
CA PHE A 309 -47.51 1.08 -6.24
C PHE A 309 -48.26 2.38 -6.57
N ARG A 310 -47.93 3.01 -7.71
CA ARG A 310 -48.44 4.33 -8.12
C ARG A 310 -48.17 5.47 -7.12
N LYS A 311 -47.26 5.29 -6.17
CA LYS A 311 -46.79 6.37 -5.31
C LYS A 311 -45.75 7.20 -6.06
N PRO A 312 -45.89 8.54 -6.11
CA PRO A 312 -44.88 9.39 -6.69
C PRO A 312 -43.57 9.28 -5.89
N VAL A 313 -42.47 8.98 -6.58
CA VAL A 313 -41.12 8.95 -6.01
C VAL A 313 -40.46 10.30 -6.25
N PRO A 314 -39.89 10.93 -5.20
CA PRO A 314 -39.14 12.18 -5.37
C PRO A 314 -37.85 11.92 -6.15
N ILE A 315 -37.66 12.68 -7.22
CA ILE A 315 -36.47 12.66 -8.05
C ILE A 315 -35.84 14.07 -8.12
N MET A 316 -34.52 14.13 -8.13
CA MET A 316 -33.79 15.36 -8.39
C MET A 316 -33.86 15.72 -9.87
N LYS A 317 -33.95 17.00 -10.17
CA LYS A 317 -33.89 17.50 -11.55
C LYS A 317 -32.48 17.96 -11.87
N LEU A 318 -31.80 17.19 -12.71
CA LEU A 318 -30.44 17.44 -13.16
C LEU A 318 -30.47 18.01 -14.59
N ARG A 319 -29.76 19.13 -14.82
CA ARG A 319 -29.80 19.88 -16.09
C ARG A 319 -28.43 20.10 -16.72
N SER A 320 -27.37 19.57 -16.12
CA SER A 320 -26.02 19.78 -16.62
C SER A 320 -25.82 19.12 -17.98
N ASN A 321 -25.26 19.91 -18.91
CA ASN A 321 -24.77 19.44 -20.21
C ASN A 321 -23.31 18.96 -20.15
N GLN A 322 -22.61 19.19 -19.02
CA GLN A 322 -21.24 18.73 -18.83
C GLN A 322 -21.20 17.28 -18.35
N ALA A 323 -22.23 16.86 -17.62
CA ALA A 323 -22.40 15.49 -17.19
C ALA A 323 -23.08 14.68 -18.29
N TRP A 324 -22.58 13.47 -18.56
CA TRP A 324 -23.25 12.56 -19.48
C TRP A 324 -24.31 11.76 -18.70
N SER A 325 -25.46 11.56 -19.32
CA SER A 325 -26.54 10.79 -18.72
C SER A 325 -26.26 9.30 -18.85
N VAL A 326 -26.25 8.59 -17.73
CA VAL A 326 -26.10 7.13 -17.68
C VAL A 326 -27.47 6.47 -17.81
N VAL A 327 -28.48 7.05 -17.16
CA VAL A 327 -29.86 6.56 -17.18
C VAL A 327 -30.81 7.73 -17.43
N ASP A 328 -31.43 7.74 -18.60
CA ASP A 328 -32.44 8.72 -18.99
C ASP A 328 -33.86 8.22 -18.77
N SER A 329 -34.70 9.05 -18.17
CA SER A 329 -36.13 8.84 -18.05
C SER A 329 -36.90 9.95 -18.78
N ILE A 330 -38.19 9.72 -19.01
CA ILE A 330 -39.12 10.69 -19.63
C ILE A 330 -39.15 12.01 -18.82
N ASN A 331 -39.01 11.90 -17.50
CA ASN A 331 -39.05 13.02 -16.56
C ASN A 331 -37.67 13.66 -16.30
N GLY A 332 -36.63 13.25 -17.04
CA GLY A 332 -35.26 13.73 -16.88
C GLY A 332 -34.28 12.59 -16.55
N PRO A 333 -32.97 12.90 -16.52
CA PRO A 333 -31.94 11.92 -16.22
C PRO A 333 -32.04 11.46 -14.76
N LEU A 334 -32.11 10.15 -14.54
CA LEU A 334 -32.10 9.54 -13.20
C LEU A 334 -30.68 9.34 -12.66
N MET A 335 -29.69 9.26 -13.55
CA MET A 335 -28.30 9.14 -13.17
C MET A 335 -27.41 9.90 -14.14
N GLN A 336 -26.57 10.78 -13.62
CA GLN A 336 -25.57 11.51 -14.40
C GLN A 336 -24.17 11.28 -13.84
N ARG A 337 -23.17 11.30 -14.72
CA ARG A 337 -21.76 11.14 -14.35
C ARG A 337 -20.92 12.22 -15.00
N VAL A 338 -19.95 12.73 -14.24
CA VAL A 338 -18.97 13.72 -14.71
C VAL A 338 -17.57 13.27 -14.31
N SER A 339 -16.60 13.49 -15.18
CA SER A 339 -15.18 13.33 -14.84
C SER A 339 -14.72 14.54 -14.06
N TYR A 340 -14.02 14.31 -12.95
CA TYR A 340 -13.51 15.37 -12.09
C TYR A 340 -12.05 15.06 -11.75
N GLY A 341 -11.12 15.69 -12.48
CA GLY A 341 -9.72 15.30 -12.48
C GLY A 341 -9.51 13.90 -13.07
N ALA A 342 -8.78 13.04 -12.35
CA ALA A 342 -8.59 11.64 -12.74
C ALA A 342 -9.71 10.70 -12.26
N GLY A 343 -10.61 11.17 -11.40
CA GLY A 343 -11.73 10.38 -10.88
C GLY A 343 -13.07 10.78 -11.49
N MET A 344 -14.15 10.32 -10.85
CA MET A 344 -15.51 10.55 -11.33
C MET A 344 -16.48 10.85 -10.19
N ILE A 345 -17.49 11.67 -10.51
CA ILE A 345 -18.63 11.91 -9.61
C ILE A 345 -19.87 11.40 -10.32
N SER A 346 -20.61 10.52 -9.65
CA SER A 346 -21.90 9.99 -10.11
C SER A 346 -22.99 10.48 -9.18
N VAL A 347 -24.01 11.14 -9.74
CA VAL A 347 -25.18 11.57 -9.00
C VAL A 347 -26.37 10.73 -9.42
N VAL A 348 -26.99 10.05 -8.46
CA VAL A 348 -28.23 9.31 -8.62
C VAL A 348 -29.37 10.19 -8.10
N ALA A 349 -30.30 10.53 -8.98
CA ALA A 349 -31.42 11.44 -8.72
C ALA A 349 -32.50 10.84 -7.81
N VAL A 350 -32.38 9.57 -7.44
CA VAL A 350 -33.32 8.84 -6.57
C VAL A 350 -32.59 8.47 -5.28
N ASP A 351 -33.31 8.49 -4.16
CA ASP A 351 -32.80 7.98 -2.88
C ASP A 351 -32.84 6.44 -2.89
N LEU A 352 -31.68 5.81 -2.71
CA LEU A 352 -31.53 4.36 -2.70
C LEU A 352 -32.01 3.71 -1.38
N ASP A 353 -32.09 4.48 -0.29
CA ASP A 353 -32.45 3.97 1.05
C ASP A 353 -33.94 4.19 1.39
N GLU A 354 -34.65 4.99 0.60
CA GLU A 354 -36.10 5.18 0.76
C GLU A 354 -36.95 4.20 -0.07
N LYS A 355 -38.18 3.97 0.41
CA LYS A 355 -39.21 3.26 -0.36
C LYS A 355 -39.60 4.09 -1.59
N PRO A 356 -39.77 3.48 -2.78
CA PRO A 356 -39.85 2.04 -3.03
C PRO A 356 -38.52 1.37 -3.41
N VAL A 357 -37.44 2.14 -3.57
CA VAL A 357 -36.18 1.63 -4.13
C VAL A 357 -35.48 0.68 -3.19
N ASN A 358 -35.41 0.97 -1.88
CA ASN A 358 -34.78 0.08 -0.89
C ASN A 358 -35.40 -1.34 -0.87
N GLN A 359 -36.70 -1.48 -1.22
CA GLN A 359 -37.38 -2.79 -1.26
C GLN A 359 -37.24 -3.52 -2.61
N TRP A 360 -36.47 -2.95 -3.55
CA TRP A 360 -36.27 -3.54 -4.85
C TRP A 360 -35.33 -4.74 -4.77
N LEU A 361 -35.82 -5.91 -5.19
CA LEU A 361 -35.05 -7.15 -5.14
C LEU A 361 -33.77 -7.09 -6.00
N SER A 362 -33.76 -6.27 -7.05
CA SER A 362 -32.61 -6.09 -7.95
C SER A 362 -31.71 -4.89 -7.58
N LEU A 363 -31.87 -4.30 -6.40
CA LEU A 363 -30.97 -3.22 -5.95
C LEU A 363 -29.51 -3.67 -5.76
N PRO A 364 -29.19 -4.89 -5.27
CA PRO A 364 -27.82 -5.40 -5.26
C PRO A 364 -27.17 -5.36 -6.65
N GLN A 365 -27.90 -5.76 -7.69
CA GLN A 365 -27.44 -5.73 -9.08
C GLN A 365 -27.24 -4.30 -9.60
N LEU A 366 -28.05 -3.33 -9.12
CA LEU A 366 -27.80 -1.91 -9.41
C LEU A 366 -26.46 -1.47 -8.82
N TYR A 367 -26.15 -1.82 -7.56
CA TYR A 367 -24.84 -1.51 -6.97
C TYR A 367 -23.70 -2.17 -7.73
N GLU A 368 -23.88 -3.42 -8.17
CA GLU A 368 -22.90 -4.11 -9.00
C GLU A 368 -22.62 -3.36 -10.30
N MET A 369 -23.68 -2.92 -11.01
CA MET A 369 -23.56 -2.08 -12.20
C MET A 369 -22.94 -0.71 -11.90
N LEU A 370 -23.18 -0.12 -10.72
CA LEU A 370 -22.57 1.15 -10.32
C LEU A 370 -21.06 1.04 -10.10
N ILE A 371 -20.60 -0.09 -9.53
CA ILE A 371 -19.21 -0.34 -9.14
C ILE A 371 -18.39 -0.91 -10.31
N PHE A 372 -18.91 -1.93 -10.99
CA PHE A 372 -18.18 -2.66 -12.03
C PHE A 372 -18.54 -2.21 -13.44
N SER A 373 -19.60 -1.40 -13.62
CA SER A 373 -20.17 -1.03 -14.94
C SER A 373 -20.68 -2.21 -15.77
N GLN A 374 -20.62 -3.44 -15.23
CA GLN A 374 -21.07 -4.70 -15.81
C GLN A 374 -21.41 -5.69 -14.69
N HIS A 375 -22.22 -6.70 -14.97
CA HIS A 375 -22.40 -7.83 -14.03
C HIS A 375 -21.15 -8.70 -14.06
N LEU A 376 -20.70 -9.18 -12.90
CA LEU A 376 -19.56 -10.08 -12.78
C LEU A 376 -19.97 -11.49 -13.21
N ASP A 377 -19.84 -11.79 -14.50
CA ASP A 377 -20.05 -13.14 -14.99
C ASP A 377 -18.95 -14.10 -14.48
N LEU A 378 -19.35 -15.11 -13.70
CA LEU A 378 -18.46 -16.13 -13.12
C LEU A 378 -17.62 -16.87 -14.18
N ALA A 379 -18.11 -16.94 -15.43
CA ALA A 379 -17.43 -17.58 -16.55
C ALA A 379 -16.36 -16.67 -17.21
N GLU A 380 -16.64 -15.37 -17.35
CA GLU A 380 -15.73 -14.41 -18.00
C GLU A 380 -14.61 -13.96 -17.05
N ASN A 381 -14.86 -14.00 -15.74
CA ASN A 381 -13.82 -13.74 -14.74
C ASN A 381 -12.75 -14.86 -14.70
N ARG A 382 -13.03 -16.08 -15.21
CA ARG A 382 -12.01 -17.13 -15.40
C ARG A 382 -11.07 -16.83 -16.58
N THR A 383 -11.56 -16.18 -17.63
CA THR A 383 -10.74 -15.77 -18.78
C THR A 383 -9.97 -14.48 -18.50
N SER A 384 -10.51 -13.53 -17.71
CA SER A 384 -9.75 -12.38 -17.19
C SER A 384 -8.67 -12.79 -16.19
N ARG A 385 -8.95 -13.78 -15.31
CA ARG A 385 -7.97 -14.43 -14.41
C ARG A 385 -6.78 -15.07 -15.14
N SER A 386 -6.95 -15.42 -16.40
CA SER A 386 -5.91 -15.99 -17.26
C SER A 386 -5.48 -15.04 -18.39
N GLY A 387 -6.01 -13.82 -18.43
CA GLY A 387 -5.83 -12.82 -19.47
C GLY A 387 -4.50 -12.08 -19.39
N ARG A 388 -3.40 -12.84 -19.43
CA ARG A 388 -2.07 -12.49 -19.99
C ARG A 388 -1.72 -10.99 -20.07
N ILE A 389 -1.66 -10.26 -18.95
CA ILE A 389 -0.93 -8.97 -18.90
C ILE A 389 0.58 -9.22 -18.75
N SER A 390 1.04 -10.45 -18.51
CA SER A 390 2.47 -10.76 -18.56
C SER A 390 2.80 -12.15 -19.09
N SER A 391 3.74 -12.21 -20.02
CA SER A 391 4.53 -13.41 -20.29
C SER A 391 5.57 -13.68 -19.19
N SER A 392 5.71 -12.77 -18.21
CA SER A 392 6.70 -12.81 -17.12
C SER A 392 6.16 -13.24 -15.76
N GLY A 393 4.84 -13.47 -15.60
CA GLY A 393 4.22 -13.87 -14.34
C GLY A 393 3.96 -12.74 -13.33
N VAL A 394 4.13 -11.47 -13.75
CA VAL A 394 3.77 -10.28 -12.96
C VAL A 394 2.29 -9.93 -13.19
N SER A 395 1.52 -9.81 -12.12
CA SER A 395 0.07 -9.57 -12.17
C SER A 395 -0.31 -8.09 -12.04
N ASP A 396 0.56 -7.25 -11.47
CA ASP A 396 0.28 -5.83 -11.20
C ASP A 396 1.19 -4.85 -11.97
N LEU A 397 0.62 -3.75 -12.46
CA LEU A 397 1.34 -2.64 -13.09
C LEU A 397 2.28 -1.93 -12.10
N ALA A 398 1.91 -1.84 -10.82
CA ALA A 398 2.77 -1.27 -9.79
C ALA A 398 4.10 -2.05 -9.68
N THR A 399 4.02 -3.37 -9.78
CA THR A 399 5.21 -4.24 -9.79
C THR A 399 6.03 -4.08 -11.05
N GLN A 400 5.39 -3.90 -12.22
CA GLN A 400 6.10 -3.61 -13.46
C GLN A 400 6.82 -2.26 -13.39
N LEU A 401 6.18 -1.22 -12.84
CA LEU A 401 6.79 0.09 -12.63
C LEU A 401 7.99 0.01 -11.68
N ALA A 402 7.84 -0.70 -10.56
CA ALA A 402 8.94 -0.95 -9.63
C ALA A 402 10.10 -1.69 -10.31
N ALA A 403 9.80 -2.70 -11.12
CA ALA A 403 10.83 -3.45 -11.87
C ALA A 403 11.56 -2.56 -12.88
N VAL A 404 10.87 -1.64 -13.56
CA VAL A 404 11.48 -0.67 -14.49
C VAL A 404 12.30 0.37 -13.74
N SER A 405 11.83 0.86 -12.60
CA SER A 405 12.55 1.82 -11.75
C SER A 405 13.83 1.20 -11.14
N ASP A 406 13.76 -0.07 -10.74
CA ASP A 406 14.90 -0.83 -10.20
C ASP A 406 15.87 -1.33 -11.28
N ALA A 407 15.45 -1.34 -12.55
CA ALA A 407 16.28 -1.85 -13.62
C ALA A 407 17.57 -1.02 -13.76
N VAL A 408 18.71 -1.68 -13.55
CA VAL A 408 20.02 -1.07 -13.80
C VAL A 408 20.11 -0.73 -15.30
N PRO A 409 20.53 0.50 -15.67
CA PRO A 409 20.69 0.89 -17.07
C PRO A 409 21.57 -0.13 -17.81
N ALA A 410 21.18 -0.49 -19.03
CA ALA A 410 21.90 -1.49 -19.82
C ALA A 410 23.37 -1.12 -20.06
N ALA A 411 23.71 0.17 -20.01
CA ALA A 411 25.08 0.68 -20.15
C ALA A 411 26.03 0.22 -19.02
N ASP A 412 25.51 0.01 -17.80
CA ASP A 412 26.31 -0.40 -16.63
C ASP A 412 26.29 -1.92 -16.41
N ARG A 413 25.40 -2.63 -17.11
CA ARG A 413 25.30 -4.08 -17.01
C ARG A 413 26.38 -4.72 -17.86
N TRP A 414 27.23 -5.55 -17.24
CA TRP A 414 28.09 -6.42 -18.01
C TRP A 414 27.21 -7.37 -18.82
N SER A 415 27.36 -7.34 -20.15
CA SER A 415 26.66 -8.28 -21.01
C SER A 415 27.00 -9.71 -20.56
N SER A 416 25.99 -10.57 -20.45
CA SER A 416 26.20 -11.99 -20.11
C SER A 416 27.22 -12.64 -21.05
N TRP A 417 27.30 -12.17 -22.30
CA TRP A 417 28.31 -12.58 -23.27
C TRP A 417 29.72 -12.11 -22.90
N SER A 418 29.87 -10.89 -22.40
CA SER A 418 31.16 -10.37 -21.92
C SER A 418 31.65 -11.15 -20.71
N VAL A 419 30.76 -11.49 -19.77
CA VAL A 419 31.08 -12.35 -18.62
C VAL A 419 31.47 -13.75 -19.09
N MET A 420 30.71 -14.34 -20.01
CA MET A 420 31.00 -15.67 -20.55
C MET A 420 32.31 -15.71 -21.32
N LEU A 421 32.60 -14.68 -22.13
CA LEU A 421 33.86 -14.52 -22.82
C LEU A 421 35.02 -14.34 -21.84
N LEU A 422 34.85 -13.56 -20.76
CA LEU A 422 35.86 -13.42 -19.72
C LEU A 422 36.14 -14.75 -19.03
N ILE A 423 35.11 -15.54 -18.70
CA ILE A 423 35.27 -16.87 -18.12
C ILE A 423 36.01 -17.80 -19.09
N LEU A 424 35.70 -17.75 -20.38
CA LEU A 424 36.39 -18.54 -21.40
C LEU A 424 37.86 -18.14 -21.53
N VAL A 425 38.16 -16.84 -21.62
CA VAL A 425 39.53 -16.31 -21.64
C VAL A 425 40.27 -16.72 -20.37
N PHE A 426 39.62 -16.65 -19.21
CA PHE A 426 40.19 -17.05 -17.94
C PHE A 426 40.56 -18.55 -17.92
N LEU A 427 39.67 -19.43 -18.39
CA LEU A 427 39.96 -20.86 -18.54
C LEU A 427 41.10 -21.13 -19.52
N LEU A 428 41.11 -20.40 -20.64
CA LEU A 428 42.14 -20.50 -21.68
C LEU A 428 43.48 -19.91 -21.24
N VAL A 429 43.53 -19.02 -20.25
CA VAL A 429 44.79 -18.51 -19.68
C VAL A 429 45.31 -19.45 -18.60
N ILE A 430 44.46 -19.93 -17.69
CA ILE A 430 44.90 -20.82 -16.59
C ILE A 430 45.51 -22.11 -17.11
N GLY A 431 44.87 -22.78 -18.08
CA GLY A 431 45.33 -24.06 -18.60
C GLY A 431 46.78 -24.02 -19.14
N PRO A 432 47.09 -23.22 -20.17
CA PRO A 432 48.43 -23.12 -20.73
C PRO A 432 49.42 -22.43 -19.79
N MET A 433 48.99 -21.49 -18.95
CA MET A 433 49.89 -20.82 -17.99
C MET A 433 50.32 -21.79 -16.87
N ASP A 434 49.42 -22.65 -16.38
CA ASP A 434 49.75 -23.71 -15.43
C ASP A 434 50.68 -24.76 -16.07
N TYR A 435 50.38 -25.18 -17.31
CA TYR A 435 51.23 -26.11 -18.06
C TYR A 435 52.65 -25.56 -18.26
N LEU A 436 52.80 -24.30 -18.67
CA LEU A 436 54.10 -23.66 -18.88
C LEU A 436 54.89 -23.55 -17.57
N ILE A 437 54.25 -23.14 -16.49
CA ILE A 437 54.89 -23.01 -15.18
C ILE A 437 55.36 -24.37 -14.66
N VAL A 438 54.51 -25.40 -14.71
CA VAL A 438 54.81 -26.69 -14.09
C VAL A 438 55.72 -27.56 -14.95
N VAL A 439 55.48 -27.63 -16.26
CA VAL A 439 56.21 -28.54 -17.16
C VAL A 439 57.49 -27.90 -17.68
N ARG A 440 57.45 -26.62 -18.07
CA ARG A 440 58.59 -25.97 -18.72
C ARG A 440 59.55 -25.32 -17.71
N LEU A 441 59.03 -24.70 -16.65
CA LEU A 441 59.84 -23.95 -15.68
C LEU A 441 60.26 -24.82 -14.47
N LEU A 442 59.31 -25.52 -13.84
CA LEU A 442 59.54 -26.25 -12.58
C LEU A 442 59.87 -27.74 -12.76
N LYS A 443 59.66 -28.31 -13.97
CA LYS A 443 59.94 -29.72 -14.37
C LYS A 443 59.40 -30.79 -13.41
N LYS A 444 58.41 -30.46 -12.58
CA LYS A 444 57.86 -31.35 -11.54
C LYS A 444 56.34 -31.37 -11.64
N PRO A 445 55.76 -32.34 -12.37
CA PRO A 445 54.33 -32.33 -12.73
C PRO A 445 53.36 -32.44 -11.54
N HIS A 446 53.83 -32.86 -10.36
CA HIS A 446 53.00 -32.93 -9.15
C HIS A 446 52.73 -31.56 -8.51
N LEU A 447 53.43 -30.50 -8.93
CA LEU A 447 53.25 -29.14 -8.38
C LEU A 447 51.97 -28.45 -8.87
N THR A 448 51.29 -29.00 -9.89
CA THR A 448 49.95 -28.54 -10.34
C THR A 448 48.95 -28.42 -9.19
N TRP A 449 48.99 -29.35 -8.24
CA TRP A 449 48.13 -29.34 -7.05
C TRP A 449 48.34 -28.10 -6.15
N LEU A 450 49.48 -27.42 -6.26
CA LEU A 450 49.81 -26.20 -5.50
C LEU A 450 49.74 -24.94 -6.36
N THR A 451 50.19 -24.99 -7.61
CA THR A 451 50.19 -23.83 -8.52
C THR A 451 48.77 -23.42 -8.90
N PHE A 452 47.89 -24.39 -9.13
CA PHE A 452 46.51 -24.13 -9.53
C PHE A 452 45.69 -23.36 -8.46
N PRO A 453 45.65 -23.78 -7.17
CA PRO A 453 44.98 -22.99 -6.12
C PRO A 453 45.58 -21.60 -5.92
N ILE A 454 46.91 -21.47 -6.00
CA ILE A 454 47.60 -20.18 -5.84
C ILE A 454 47.22 -19.23 -6.98
N MET A 455 47.22 -19.69 -8.23
CA MET A 455 46.80 -18.85 -9.36
C MET A 455 45.35 -18.39 -9.21
N ILE A 456 44.43 -19.27 -8.81
CA ILE A 456 43.03 -18.89 -8.57
C ILE A 456 42.94 -17.82 -7.47
N LEU A 457 43.61 -18.02 -6.33
CA LEU A 457 43.63 -17.04 -5.23
C LEU A 457 44.21 -15.70 -5.68
N THR A 458 45.26 -15.73 -6.49
CA THR A 458 45.92 -14.51 -6.99
C THR A 458 45.01 -13.76 -7.96
N THR A 459 44.33 -14.46 -8.87
CA THR A 459 43.36 -13.82 -9.78
C THR A 459 42.12 -13.32 -9.05
N CYS A 460 41.61 -14.06 -8.05
CA CYS A 460 40.53 -13.56 -7.19
C CYS A 460 40.94 -12.30 -6.43
N ALA A 461 42.15 -12.27 -5.84
CA ALA A 461 42.65 -11.10 -5.14
C ALA A 461 42.82 -9.89 -6.08
N LEU A 462 43.34 -10.09 -7.28
CA LEU A 462 43.44 -9.06 -8.31
C LEU A 462 42.07 -8.55 -8.76
N ALA A 463 41.09 -9.45 -8.96
CA ALA A 463 39.74 -9.08 -9.35
C ALA A 463 39.03 -8.26 -8.26
N VAL A 464 39.16 -8.65 -6.99
CA VAL A 464 38.61 -7.91 -5.85
C VAL A 464 39.30 -6.55 -5.69
N SER A 465 40.62 -6.49 -5.84
CA SER A 465 41.36 -5.22 -5.81
C SER A 465 40.94 -4.29 -6.94
N TRP A 466 40.66 -4.82 -8.13
CA TRP A 466 40.23 -4.03 -9.29
C TRP A 466 38.78 -3.54 -9.16
N LEU A 467 37.90 -4.33 -8.55
CA LEU A 467 36.55 -3.88 -8.19
C LEU A 467 36.56 -2.85 -7.06
N GLY A 468 37.39 -3.03 -6.04
CA GLY A 468 37.49 -2.14 -4.88
C GLY A 468 38.06 -0.75 -5.20
N THR A 469 38.69 -0.56 -6.36
CA THR A 469 39.13 0.76 -6.85
C THR A 469 38.04 1.56 -7.56
N ARG A 470 36.87 0.98 -7.81
CA ARG A 470 35.73 1.72 -8.35
C ARG A 470 35.00 2.39 -7.20
N GLU A 471 34.91 3.72 -7.23
CA GLU A 471 34.08 4.44 -6.27
C GLU A 471 32.65 3.90 -6.30
N ALA A 472 32.14 3.54 -5.12
CA ALA A 472 30.77 3.10 -4.91
C ALA A 472 29.80 4.27 -5.17
N ALA A 473 29.50 4.55 -6.43
CA ALA A 473 28.59 5.62 -6.78
C ALA A 473 27.17 5.28 -6.31
N LEU A 474 26.58 6.17 -5.50
CA LEU A 474 25.16 6.14 -5.19
C LEU A 474 24.39 6.51 -6.48
N VAL A 475 23.62 5.57 -7.01
CA VAL A 475 22.81 5.80 -8.20
C VAL A 475 21.34 5.95 -7.79
N VAL A 476 20.76 7.10 -8.09
CA VAL A 476 19.33 7.37 -7.90
C VAL A 476 18.65 7.36 -9.28
N ARG A 477 17.62 6.55 -9.43
CA ARG A 477 16.77 6.47 -10.62
C ARG A 477 15.40 7.00 -10.27
N GLN A 478 14.86 7.90 -11.09
CA GLN A 478 13.61 8.60 -10.78
C GLN A 478 12.64 8.47 -11.95
N VAL A 479 11.37 8.19 -11.64
CA VAL A 479 10.25 8.22 -12.59
C VAL A 479 9.23 9.20 -12.05
N HIS A 480 8.83 10.19 -12.87
CA HIS A 480 7.89 11.23 -12.48
C HIS A 480 6.60 11.10 -13.29
N LEU A 481 5.46 11.15 -12.60
CA LEU A 481 4.12 11.27 -13.18
C LEU A 481 3.53 12.63 -12.79
N LEU A 482 3.14 13.41 -13.79
CA LEU A 482 2.54 14.72 -13.62
C LEU A 482 1.07 14.67 -14.06
N ASP A 483 0.16 14.74 -13.11
CA ASP A 483 -1.28 14.81 -13.35
C ASP A 483 -1.69 16.28 -13.36
N VAL A 484 -2.25 16.75 -14.48
CA VAL A 484 -2.81 18.10 -14.61
C VAL A 484 -4.31 17.98 -14.84
N ALA A 485 -5.08 18.50 -13.89
CA ALA A 485 -6.53 18.50 -13.93
C ALA A 485 -7.05 19.94 -13.84
N GLN A 486 -8.17 20.20 -14.52
CA GLN A 486 -8.89 21.46 -14.41
C GLN A 486 -10.33 21.23 -13.94
N PRO A 487 -10.53 20.89 -12.65
CA PRO A 487 -11.86 20.79 -12.08
C PRO A 487 -12.56 22.15 -12.04
N GLY A 488 -13.50 22.37 -12.96
CA GLY A 488 -14.27 23.61 -13.06
C GLY A 488 -13.36 24.81 -13.33
N ALA A 489 -13.26 25.73 -12.36
CA ALA A 489 -12.45 26.96 -12.49
C ALA A 489 -11.04 26.85 -11.89
N ARG A 490 -10.71 25.75 -11.19
CA ARG A 490 -9.39 25.56 -10.56
C ARG A 490 -8.54 24.62 -11.41
N GLN A 491 -7.25 24.92 -11.53
CA GLN A 491 -6.26 24.00 -12.10
C GLN A 491 -5.45 23.37 -10.96
N THR A 492 -5.46 22.06 -10.88
CA THR A 492 -4.71 21.28 -9.89
C THR A 492 -3.60 20.52 -10.61
N ILE A 493 -2.37 20.67 -10.12
CA ILE A 493 -1.20 19.95 -10.62
C ILE A 493 -0.71 19.02 -9.51
N ARG A 494 -0.50 17.76 -9.84
CA ARG A 494 0.03 16.77 -8.91
C ARG A 494 1.23 16.05 -9.51
N LEU A 495 2.30 15.97 -8.73
CA LEU A 495 3.52 15.26 -9.08
C LEU A 495 3.66 14.03 -8.18
N ARG A 496 3.78 12.85 -8.77
CA ARG A 496 4.19 11.61 -8.08
C ARG A 496 5.56 11.20 -8.61
N SER A 497 6.48 10.89 -7.71
CA SER A 497 7.84 10.49 -8.08
C SER A 497 8.17 9.15 -7.43
N TRP A 498 8.61 8.18 -8.24
CA TRP A 498 9.15 6.91 -7.77
C TRP A 498 10.65 6.94 -7.91
N GLU A 499 11.36 6.75 -6.80
CA GLU A 499 12.81 6.82 -6.76
C GLU A 499 13.39 5.48 -6.29
N SER A 500 14.29 4.90 -7.09
CA SER A 500 15.04 3.70 -6.74
C SER A 500 16.48 4.10 -6.46
N VAL A 501 16.96 3.80 -5.26
CA VAL A 501 18.31 4.12 -4.80
C VAL A 501 19.14 2.83 -4.78
N SER A 502 20.30 2.85 -5.43
CA SER A 502 21.27 1.77 -5.39
C SER A 502 22.60 2.27 -4.86
N ALA A 503 23.10 1.59 -3.81
CA ALA A 503 24.41 1.80 -3.22
C ALA A 503 25.23 0.51 -3.34
N ALA A 504 26.56 0.62 -3.45
CA ALA A 504 27.43 -0.55 -3.47
C ALA A 504 27.61 -1.15 -2.07
N ASP A 505 27.56 -0.31 -1.03
CA ASP A 505 27.68 -0.72 0.37
C ASP A 505 26.31 -0.83 1.04
N SER A 506 26.16 -1.79 1.95
CA SER A 506 24.99 -1.90 2.82
C SER A 506 25.11 -0.94 4.00
N GLY A 507 24.13 -0.05 4.18
CA GLY A 507 24.10 0.88 5.31
C GLY A 507 22.79 1.64 5.40
N HIS A 508 22.66 2.45 6.45
CA HIS A 508 21.52 3.36 6.60
C HIS A 508 21.73 4.62 5.78
N ILE A 509 20.71 5.01 5.01
CA ILE A 509 20.72 6.21 4.16
C ILE A 509 19.60 7.14 4.63
N SER A 510 19.93 8.41 4.90
CA SER A 510 18.91 9.43 5.14
C SER A 510 18.41 9.98 3.80
N VAL A 511 17.11 9.90 3.56
CA VAL A 511 16.48 10.46 2.36
C VAL A 511 15.62 11.65 2.76
N SER A 512 15.91 12.82 2.18
CA SER A 512 15.09 14.01 2.31
C SER A 512 14.75 14.50 0.91
N ALA A 513 13.47 14.72 0.66
CA ALA A 513 13.02 15.24 -0.62
C ALA A 513 12.61 16.71 -0.48
N LYS A 514 12.72 17.47 -1.57
CA LYS A 514 12.35 18.90 -1.62
C LYS A 514 11.31 19.10 -2.71
N PRO A 515 10.31 19.99 -2.51
CA PRO A 515 9.33 20.27 -3.53
C PRO A 515 10.01 20.87 -4.76
N LEU A 516 9.62 20.38 -5.93
CA LEU A 516 10.13 20.86 -7.21
C LEU A 516 9.45 22.21 -7.51
N PRO A 517 10.20 23.30 -7.75
CA PRO A 517 9.58 24.60 -8.01
C PRO A 517 8.86 24.56 -9.35
N ILE A 518 7.53 24.68 -9.34
CA ILE A 518 6.72 24.77 -10.55
C ILE A 518 6.47 26.25 -10.84
N SER A 519 6.97 26.71 -11.98
CA SER A 519 6.69 28.07 -12.47
C SER A 519 5.30 28.11 -13.10
N THR A 520 4.43 28.98 -12.59
CA THR A 520 3.15 29.27 -13.23
C THR A 520 3.35 30.16 -14.45
N THR A 521 2.38 30.16 -15.36
CA THR A 521 2.36 31.04 -16.55
C THR A 521 2.42 32.54 -16.20
N ALA A 522 2.07 32.89 -14.96
CA ALA A 522 2.17 34.25 -14.41
C ALA A 522 3.57 34.58 -13.82
N GLY A 523 4.56 33.69 -13.94
CA GLY A 523 5.91 33.88 -13.40
C GLY A 523 6.02 33.67 -11.89
N GLN A 524 4.93 33.35 -11.19
CA GLN A 524 4.96 32.95 -9.78
C GLN A 524 5.46 31.51 -9.65
N GLN A 525 6.49 31.30 -8.83
CA GLN A 525 6.93 29.97 -8.42
C GLN A 525 6.11 29.51 -7.23
N VAL A 526 5.46 28.35 -7.35
CA VAL A 526 4.85 27.67 -6.21
C VAL A 526 5.96 26.87 -5.52
N THR A 527 6.38 27.35 -4.35
CA THR A 527 7.45 26.74 -3.54
C THR A 527 6.94 25.99 -2.32
N ASP A 528 5.68 26.23 -1.92
CA ASP A 528 5.07 25.69 -0.69
C ASP A 528 4.01 24.63 -1.01
N ALA A 529 4.44 23.57 -1.71
CA ALA A 529 3.59 22.42 -2.01
C ALA A 529 3.77 21.34 -0.92
N PRO A 530 2.68 20.78 -0.36
CA PRO A 530 2.78 19.68 0.60
C PRO A 530 3.44 18.48 -0.06
N MET A 531 4.51 17.98 0.55
CA MET A 531 5.29 16.84 0.07
C MET A 531 5.25 15.72 1.12
N THR A 532 5.17 14.48 0.64
CA THR A 532 5.27 13.30 1.49
C THR A 532 6.24 12.33 0.84
N VAL A 533 7.16 11.79 1.65
CA VAL A 533 8.08 10.72 1.23
C VAL A 533 7.65 9.44 1.92
N SER A 534 7.61 8.36 1.15
CA SER A 534 7.32 7.05 1.70
C SER A 534 7.96 5.94 0.89
N TRP A 535 8.06 4.76 1.48
CA TRP A 535 8.49 3.57 0.77
C TRP A 535 7.35 3.06 -0.15
N HIS A 536 7.72 2.31 -1.17
CA HIS A 536 6.80 1.63 -2.08
C HIS A 536 7.20 0.16 -2.18
N GLY A 537 6.22 -0.74 -2.15
CA GLY A 537 6.44 -2.19 -2.22
C GLY A 537 5.79 -2.81 -3.44
N ARG A 538 6.26 -4.01 -3.82
CA ARG A 538 5.71 -4.75 -4.97
C ARG A 538 4.40 -5.42 -4.57
N ALA A 539 3.34 -5.21 -5.35
CA ALA A 539 2.02 -5.77 -5.12
C ALA A 539 1.95 -7.23 -5.59
N GLU A 540 2.78 -8.10 -5.01
CA GLU A 540 2.86 -9.52 -5.35
C GLU A 540 3.17 -10.35 -4.11
N ASP A 541 2.90 -11.66 -4.20
CA ASP A 541 3.32 -12.65 -3.20
C ASP A 541 4.73 -13.20 -3.52
N VAL A 542 5.71 -12.30 -3.56
CA VAL A 542 7.13 -12.64 -3.76
C VAL A 542 7.99 -12.05 -2.64
N TYR A 543 9.27 -12.41 -2.60
CA TYR A 543 10.20 -11.79 -1.65
C TYR A 543 10.26 -10.27 -1.82
N GLY A 544 10.03 -9.53 -0.73
CA GLY A 544 9.91 -8.07 -0.73
C GLY A 544 8.58 -7.54 -1.29
N GLY A 545 7.61 -8.42 -1.51
CA GLY A 545 6.26 -8.09 -1.92
C GLY A 545 5.30 -7.93 -0.74
N LEU A 546 4.25 -7.15 -0.99
CA LEU A 546 3.25 -6.73 0.00
C LEU A 546 2.31 -7.86 0.44
N TYR A 547 2.07 -8.84 -0.43
CA TYR A 547 1.08 -9.89 -0.20
C TYR A 547 1.63 -11.11 0.53
N ARG A 548 2.89 -11.04 0.95
CA ARG A 548 3.54 -12.15 1.63
C ARG A 548 2.93 -12.32 3.02
N GLU A 549 2.37 -13.51 3.25
CA GLU A 549 1.90 -13.95 4.56
C GLU A 549 2.99 -14.80 5.24
N GLY A 550 3.30 -14.48 6.50
CA GLY A 550 4.19 -15.26 7.35
C GLY A 550 5.68 -15.12 7.03
N GLY A 551 6.46 -15.85 7.83
CA GLY A 551 7.92 -16.01 7.68
C GLY A 551 8.73 -15.44 8.84
N VAL A 552 9.79 -16.17 9.21
CA VAL A 552 10.78 -15.72 10.20
C VAL A 552 11.68 -14.68 9.52
N ALA A 553 11.54 -13.42 9.92
CA ALA A 553 12.48 -12.37 9.53
C ALA A 553 13.67 -12.39 10.50
N LEU A 554 14.77 -13.00 10.09
CA LEU A 554 16.03 -12.94 10.82
C LEU A 554 16.70 -11.59 10.54
N GLY A 555 16.98 -10.81 11.60
CA GLY A 555 17.69 -9.54 11.49
C GLY A 555 16.84 -8.39 10.96
N ARG A 556 15.61 -8.23 11.46
CA ARG A 556 14.74 -7.09 11.13
C ARG A 556 15.48 -5.77 11.38
N GLN A 557 15.51 -4.92 10.37
CA GLN A 557 16.01 -3.56 10.51
C GLN A 557 14.89 -2.62 11.00
N LEU A 558 15.29 -1.51 11.63
CA LEU A 558 14.39 -0.43 12.00
C LEU A 558 14.66 0.77 11.12
N SER A 559 13.64 1.25 10.44
CA SER A 559 13.63 2.50 9.70
C SER A 559 12.76 3.52 10.42
N HIS A 560 13.11 4.80 10.30
CA HIS A 560 12.35 5.90 10.88
C HIS A 560 11.81 6.79 9.77
N ARG A 561 10.53 7.18 9.89
CA ARG A 561 9.89 8.12 8.99
C ARG A 561 9.21 9.23 9.79
N SER A 562 9.26 10.45 9.25
CA SER A 562 8.53 11.61 9.75
C SER A 562 8.13 12.52 8.59
N ASP A 563 6.91 13.06 8.64
CA ASP A 563 6.43 14.03 7.64
C ASP A 563 7.03 15.44 7.84
N ARG A 564 7.65 15.73 8.99
CA ARG A 564 8.35 16.99 9.21
C ARG A 564 9.73 16.96 8.54
N LEU A 565 9.99 17.97 7.70
CA LEU A 565 11.34 18.30 7.18
C LEU A 565 12.30 18.85 8.26
N LYS A 566 11.84 19.01 9.50
CA LYS A 566 12.62 19.54 10.62
C LYS A 566 12.35 18.73 11.89
N GLY A 567 13.41 18.10 12.40
CA GLY A 567 13.46 17.43 13.70
C GLY A 567 13.88 15.99 13.58
#